data_AF-A0A7U9S4R4-F1
#
_entry.id   AF-A0A7U9S4R4-F1
#
_cell.length_a   1.000
_cell.length_b   1.000
_cell.length_c   1.000
_cell.angle_alpha   90.00
_cell.angle_beta   90.00
_cell.angle_gamma   90.00
#
_symmetry.space_group_name_H-M   'P 1'
#
loop_
_entity.id
_entity.type
_entity.pdbx_description
1 polymer ?
#
loop_
_entity_poly.entity_id
_entity_poly.type
_entity_poly.pdbx_seq_one_letter_code
_entity_poly.pdbx_strand_id
1 'polypeptide(L)'
;MSYTTFEKKITDFSADGKTVAMEVEVTNTGDTAGKDVVEIYYTPPYYNGGLEKASTNLIEYEKTELLEPGKSQTIAITFDYEDMASYDEAVNQSYVLEHGEYEVTLNSDSHTVLDSEKFSQDKDIIYNEENDGARSSDGTAAVNQFDSADGGVEYLSRADGFANYEKVTAAPDNFEMTKEQKEGYLSKATYDASKYDAEDAKMPTTGADNGLKIQDMAGLDYNDEKWDSLLDQLTLDEMLTMVQDGGFHLTASESVNNPESTACDGPAGISSNFNSSISGTAFPPAVLIAATWNKELAYQRGAQVGKECNELQVTGWYGPAMNTHRSAFAGRNFEYYSEDSTIAYFAGANEVKGATEQGVMCYIKHFALNDQETNRTAGICTYSTEQAIREIYLKAFEGAVKEGGSLAVMSSFNSIGTEWAGANKALLVTVLREEWGFHGAVITDAMDPLADFYMDLNCGIRNGLTQGLSMTGGDGLITNTEDANTVLALREAAHENLYASANSNAMNNETGMPDWVKAFIAADIILAAILIAGEILVMRNYKRKKDEA
;
A
#
# COMPACT_ATOMS: atom_id res chain seq x y z
N MET A 1 -24.25 20.77 -3.41
CA MET A 1 -25.35 21.33 -4.25
C MET A 1 -26.01 20.21 -5.04
N SER A 2 -27.30 20.33 -5.36
CA SER A 2 -28.05 19.38 -6.19
C SER A 2 -29.15 20.12 -6.97
N TYR A 3 -29.81 19.45 -7.93
CA TYR A 3 -31.02 19.96 -8.59
C TYR A 3 -32.28 19.84 -7.71
N THR A 4 -32.16 19.20 -6.55
CA THR A 4 -33.19 19.15 -5.51
C THR A 4 -32.63 19.64 -4.17
N THR A 5 -33.47 19.79 -3.16
CA THR A 5 -33.09 20.17 -1.79
C THR A 5 -33.30 19.01 -0.84
N PHE A 6 -32.50 18.95 0.21
CA PHE A 6 -32.60 17.94 1.25
C PHE A 6 -32.66 18.58 2.62
N GLU A 7 -33.42 17.97 3.52
CA GLU A 7 -33.40 18.23 4.96
C GLU A 7 -32.75 17.03 5.64
N LYS A 8 -31.85 17.27 6.59
CA LYS A 8 -31.16 16.23 7.36
C LYS A 8 -31.25 16.57 8.84
N LYS A 9 -31.42 15.56 9.69
CA LYS A 9 -31.41 15.70 11.15
C LYS A 9 -30.95 14.41 11.82
N ILE A 10 -30.34 14.53 12.98
CA ILE A 10 -30.05 13.39 13.85
C ILE A 10 -31.36 13.00 14.55
N THR A 11 -31.75 11.72 14.46
CA THR A 11 -32.98 11.20 15.06
C THR A 11 -32.74 10.32 16.27
N ASP A 12 -31.54 9.74 16.36
CA ASP A 12 -31.09 8.98 17.53
C ASP A 12 -29.57 9.16 17.69
N PHE A 13 -29.11 9.15 18.94
CA PHE A 13 -27.69 9.32 19.27
C PHE A 13 -27.35 8.56 20.55
N SER A 14 -26.24 7.83 20.52
CA SER A 14 -25.69 7.15 21.67
C SER A 14 -24.16 7.15 21.61
N ALA A 15 -23.55 7.31 22.79
CA ALA A 15 -22.11 7.24 22.97
C ALA A 15 -21.86 6.45 24.27
N ASP A 16 -21.25 5.27 24.17
CA ASP A 16 -21.19 4.31 25.28
C ASP A 16 -19.81 4.17 25.95
N GLY A 17 -18.85 5.00 25.53
CA GLY A 17 -17.45 4.95 25.96
C GLY A 17 -16.58 4.01 25.12
N LYS A 18 -17.15 3.35 24.10
CA LYS A 18 -16.43 2.52 23.13
C LYS A 18 -16.78 2.91 21.70
N THR A 19 -18.07 3.06 21.43
CA THR A 19 -18.59 3.42 20.11
C THR A 19 -19.53 4.62 20.21
N VAL A 20 -19.58 5.39 19.13
CA VAL A 20 -20.64 6.37 18.88
C VAL A 20 -21.54 5.80 17.81
N ALA A 21 -22.85 5.76 18.07
CA ALA A 21 -23.85 5.34 17.10
C ALA A 21 -24.96 6.37 16.97
N MET A 22 -25.39 6.65 15.74
CA MET A 22 -26.46 7.60 15.45
C MET A 22 -27.30 7.20 14.26
N GLU A 23 -28.53 7.72 14.22
CA GLU A 23 -29.40 7.65 13.04
C GLU A 23 -29.60 9.04 12.46
N VAL A 24 -29.42 9.17 11.14
CA VAL A 24 -29.67 10.42 10.41
C VAL A 24 -30.81 10.21 9.42
N GLU A 25 -31.88 10.98 9.58
CA GLU A 25 -32.98 11.01 8.62
C GLU A 25 -32.69 12.08 7.54
N VAL A 26 -32.64 11.64 6.28
CA VAL A 26 -32.49 12.51 5.11
C VAL A 26 -33.79 12.50 4.32
N THR A 27 -34.37 13.68 4.07
CA THR A 27 -35.61 13.84 3.29
C THR A 27 -35.36 14.68 2.05
N ASN A 28 -35.74 14.19 0.87
CA ASN A 28 -35.77 15.00 -0.34
C ASN A 28 -36.98 15.94 -0.30
N THR A 29 -36.73 17.23 -0.10
CA THR A 29 -37.77 18.27 0.06
C THR A 29 -38.06 19.04 -1.23
N GLY A 30 -37.32 18.78 -2.31
CA GLY A 30 -37.53 19.43 -3.59
C GLY A 30 -38.41 18.63 -4.55
N ASP A 31 -38.42 19.05 -5.82
CA ASP A 31 -39.39 18.57 -6.82
C ASP A 31 -38.79 17.55 -7.81
N THR A 32 -37.54 17.13 -7.62
CA THR A 32 -36.86 16.16 -8.51
C THR A 32 -36.11 15.10 -7.69
N ALA A 33 -36.02 13.88 -8.22
CA ALA A 33 -35.26 12.80 -7.58
C ALA A 33 -33.76 13.14 -7.46
N GLY A 34 -33.12 12.72 -6.37
CA GLY A 34 -31.70 12.98 -6.15
C GLY A 34 -31.11 12.13 -5.02
N LYS A 35 -29.78 12.20 -4.90
CA LYS A 35 -29.03 11.65 -3.76
C LYS A 35 -28.35 12.78 -3.00
N ASP A 36 -28.10 12.57 -1.72
CA ASP A 36 -27.30 13.47 -0.90
C ASP A 36 -26.29 12.69 -0.05
N VAL A 37 -25.29 13.39 0.50
CA VAL A 37 -24.25 12.82 1.37
C VAL A 37 -24.53 13.24 2.81
N VAL A 38 -24.56 12.29 3.72
CA VAL A 38 -24.50 12.54 5.16
C VAL A 38 -23.02 12.61 5.52
N GLU A 39 -22.58 13.75 6.03
CA GLU A 39 -21.20 13.97 6.47
C GLU A 39 -21.19 14.20 7.98
N ILE A 40 -20.49 13.35 8.72
CA ILE A 40 -20.34 13.42 10.17
C ILE A 40 -18.93 13.87 10.49
N TYR A 41 -18.85 14.93 11.28
CA TYR A 41 -17.60 15.49 11.76
C TYR A 41 -17.56 15.44 13.28
N TYR A 42 -16.37 15.57 13.86
CA TYR A 42 -16.20 15.80 15.28
C TYR A 42 -15.27 16.98 15.57
N THR A 43 -15.56 17.65 16.68
CA THR A 43 -14.71 18.64 17.32
C THR A 43 -14.18 18.05 18.63
N PRO A 44 -12.88 17.72 18.71
CA PRO A 44 -12.29 17.25 19.95
C PRO A 44 -12.04 18.41 20.94
N PRO A 45 -11.84 18.11 22.23
CA PRO A 45 -11.35 19.11 23.17
C PRO A 45 -9.97 19.62 22.73
N TYR A 46 -9.76 20.93 22.88
CA TYR A 46 -8.47 21.56 22.61
C TYR A 46 -8.01 22.37 23.83
N TYR A 47 -6.89 21.94 24.41
CA TYR A 47 -6.19 22.64 25.47
C TYR A 47 -5.12 23.53 24.84
N ASN A 48 -5.14 24.84 25.16
CA ASN A 48 -4.23 25.81 24.54
C ASN A 48 -2.75 25.43 24.76
N GLY A 49 -2.03 25.13 23.66
CA GLY A 49 -0.65 24.67 23.70
C GLY A 49 -0.46 23.20 24.12
N GLY A 50 -1.55 22.41 24.14
CA GLY A 50 -1.52 20.96 24.31
C GLY A 50 -1.46 20.22 22.97
N LEU A 51 -1.95 18.98 22.95
CA LEU A 51 -1.99 18.13 21.75
C LEU A 51 -2.77 18.82 20.62
N GLU A 52 -2.09 19.05 19.50
CA GLU A 52 -2.64 19.72 18.32
C GLU A 52 -3.74 18.86 17.67
N LYS A 53 -4.85 19.50 17.29
CA LYS A 53 -6.02 18.85 16.66
C LYS A 53 -6.69 19.81 15.71
N ALA A 54 -7.33 19.34 14.64
CA ALA A 54 -8.19 20.21 13.84
C ALA A 54 -9.50 20.53 14.58
N SER A 55 -10.15 21.65 14.23
CA SER A 55 -11.41 22.07 14.87
C SER A 55 -12.62 21.34 14.30
N THR A 56 -12.44 20.68 13.17
CA THR A 56 -13.49 20.01 12.41
C THR A 56 -12.81 18.88 11.65
N ASN A 57 -13.15 17.65 12.01
CA ASN A 57 -12.51 16.45 11.50
C ASN A 57 -13.60 15.55 10.94
N LEU A 58 -13.52 15.16 9.66
CA LEU A 58 -14.46 14.20 9.10
C LEU A 58 -14.20 12.84 9.74
N ILE A 59 -15.23 12.20 10.29
CA ILE A 59 -15.10 10.87 10.90
C ILE A 59 -15.83 9.79 10.09
N GLU A 60 -16.97 10.16 9.50
CA GLU A 60 -17.76 9.21 8.74
C GLU A 60 -18.64 9.92 7.71
N TYR A 61 -18.93 9.26 6.59
CA TYR A 61 -19.90 9.69 5.61
C TYR A 61 -20.67 8.53 5.00
N GLU A 62 -21.90 8.81 4.61
CA GLU A 62 -22.74 7.86 3.88
C GLU A 62 -23.55 8.55 2.79
N LYS A 63 -23.84 7.82 1.72
CA LYS A 63 -24.62 8.37 0.60
C LYS A 63 -25.99 7.74 0.53
N THR A 64 -27.02 8.57 0.37
CA THR A 64 -28.38 8.07 0.25
C THR A 64 -28.56 7.20 -1.00
N GLU A 65 -29.60 6.37 -0.97
CA GLU A 65 -30.23 5.88 -2.19
C GLU A 65 -30.81 7.05 -3.00
N LEU A 66 -31.31 6.73 -4.20
CA LEU A 66 -32.03 7.73 -5.00
C LEU A 66 -33.38 8.01 -4.34
N LEU A 67 -33.55 9.21 -3.79
CA LEU A 67 -34.79 9.62 -3.13
C LEU A 67 -35.68 10.37 -4.10
N GLU A 68 -36.90 9.88 -4.30
CA GLU A 68 -37.98 10.63 -4.97
C GLU A 68 -38.45 11.83 -4.13
N PRO A 69 -39.07 12.85 -4.74
CA PRO A 69 -39.65 13.98 -4.02
C PRO A 69 -40.53 13.57 -2.83
N GLY A 70 -40.26 14.13 -1.65
CA GLY A 70 -40.96 13.86 -0.40
C GLY A 70 -40.65 12.49 0.23
N LYS A 71 -39.67 11.74 -0.27
CA LYS A 71 -39.19 10.50 0.36
C LYS A 71 -38.02 10.76 1.29
N SER A 72 -37.93 9.91 2.31
CA SER A 72 -36.90 9.95 3.33
C SER A 72 -36.19 8.60 3.42
N GLN A 73 -34.93 8.64 3.83
CA GLN A 73 -34.13 7.49 4.24
C GLN A 73 -33.49 7.79 5.59
N THR A 74 -33.53 6.81 6.49
CA THR A 74 -32.76 6.83 7.73
C THR A 74 -31.48 6.04 7.50
N ILE A 75 -30.34 6.65 7.81
CA ILE A 75 -29.01 6.05 7.69
C ILE A 75 -28.46 5.87 9.11
N ALA A 76 -28.07 4.63 9.43
CA ALA A 76 -27.36 4.32 10.66
C ALA A 76 -25.86 4.53 10.45
N ILE A 77 -25.22 5.22 11.39
CA ILE A 77 -23.79 5.54 11.37
C ILE A 77 -23.18 5.07 12.68
N THR A 78 -21.99 4.47 12.61
CA THR A 78 -21.24 4.01 13.78
C THR A 78 -19.75 4.18 13.55
N PHE A 79 -19.02 4.64 14.57
CA PHE A 79 -17.56 4.72 14.58
C PHE A 79 -17.03 4.50 16.00
N ASP A 80 -15.78 4.10 16.11
CA ASP A 80 -15.16 3.77 17.39
C ASP A 80 -14.54 5.02 18.03
N TYR A 81 -14.42 5.01 19.35
CA TYR A 81 -13.79 6.10 20.09
C TYR A 81 -12.32 6.31 19.66
N GLU A 82 -11.63 5.22 19.32
CA GLU A 82 -10.23 5.27 18.87
C GLU A 82 -10.06 5.99 17.53
N ASP A 83 -11.10 6.09 16.70
CA ASP A 83 -11.06 6.83 15.43
C ASP A 83 -10.98 8.36 15.64
N MET A 84 -11.33 8.85 16.84
CA MET A 84 -11.19 10.26 17.23
C MET A 84 -9.90 10.56 18.00
N ALA A 85 -9.02 9.57 18.17
CA ALA A 85 -7.76 9.76 18.88
C ALA A 85 -6.76 10.56 18.03
N SER A 86 -5.98 11.41 18.69
CA SER A 86 -4.88 12.15 18.07
C SER A 86 -3.55 11.56 18.54
N TYR A 87 -2.55 11.53 17.66
CA TYR A 87 -1.23 11.03 17.95
C TYR A 87 -0.40 12.08 18.69
N ASP A 88 -0.05 11.79 19.93
CA ASP A 88 0.76 12.65 20.78
C ASP A 88 2.22 12.27 20.70
N GLU A 89 2.95 12.90 19.77
CA GLU A 89 4.37 12.66 19.56
C GLU A 89 5.27 13.20 20.68
N ALA A 90 4.77 14.13 21.50
CA ALA A 90 5.59 14.92 22.42
C ALA A 90 5.58 14.36 23.85
N VAL A 91 4.44 13.85 24.33
CA VAL A 91 4.30 13.40 25.71
C VAL A 91 4.12 11.89 25.80
N ASN A 92 3.10 11.34 25.15
CA ASN A 92 2.75 9.92 25.28
C ASN A 92 3.41 9.01 24.23
N GLN A 93 3.86 9.57 23.11
CA GLN A 93 4.40 8.84 21.95
C GLN A 93 3.44 7.75 21.46
N SER A 94 2.15 8.07 21.43
CA SER A 94 1.07 7.14 21.09
C SER A 94 -0.19 7.90 20.65
N TYR A 95 -1.21 7.18 20.17
CA TYR A 95 -2.55 7.75 20.04
C TYR A 95 -3.16 8.02 21.42
N VAL A 96 -3.86 9.14 21.55
CA VAL A 96 -4.52 9.60 22.78
C VAL A 96 -5.90 10.15 22.44
N LEU A 97 -6.93 9.62 23.12
CA LEU A 97 -8.24 10.26 23.18
C LEU A 97 -8.31 11.07 24.47
N GLU A 98 -8.12 12.38 24.38
CA GLU A 98 -8.10 13.25 25.56
C GLU A 98 -9.48 13.34 26.24
N HIS A 99 -9.49 13.44 27.57
CA HIS A 99 -10.67 13.80 28.33
C HIS A 99 -11.21 15.16 27.87
N GLY A 100 -12.53 15.35 27.97
CA GLY A 100 -13.18 16.61 27.64
C GLY A 100 -14.54 16.42 26.95
N GLU A 101 -15.09 17.52 26.47
CA GLU A 101 -16.32 17.50 25.68
C GLU A 101 -15.97 17.30 24.20
N TYR A 102 -16.60 16.29 23.59
CA TYR A 102 -16.59 16.07 22.15
C TYR A 102 -17.94 16.50 21.59
N GLU A 103 -17.91 17.19 20.46
CA GLU A 103 -19.09 17.55 19.71
C GLU A 103 -19.07 16.82 18.37
N VAL A 104 -20.10 16.01 18.10
CA VAL A 104 -20.32 15.33 16.83
C VAL A 104 -21.35 16.13 16.04
N THR A 105 -21.00 16.52 14.82
CA THR A 105 -21.83 17.41 14.00
C THR A 105 -22.20 16.77 12.68
N LEU A 106 -23.47 16.84 12.34
CA LEU A 106 -23.99 16.58 11.01
C LEU A 106 -23.86 17.85 10.18
N ASN A 107 -23.10 17.79 9.08
CA ASN A 107 -22.79 18.97 8.28
C ASN A 107 -23.26 18.84 6.83
N SER A 108 -23.41 19.98 6.14
CA SER A 108 -23.55 20.01 4.67
C SER A 108 -22.23 20.18 3.92
N ASP A 109 -21.22 20.67 4.62
CA ASP A 109 -19.83 20.86 4.23
C ASP A 109 -19.01 21.12 5.51
N SER A 110 -17.68 21.13 5.43
CA SER A 110 -16.80 21.31 6.60
C SER A 110 -16.97 22.65 7.35
N HIS A 111 -17.80 23.59 6.87
CA HIS A 111 -18.03 24.88 7.51
C HIS A 111 -19.46 25.07 8.04
N THR A 112 -20.39 24.19 7.67
CA THR A 112 -21.83 24.40 7.89
C THR A 112 -22.45 23.24 8.67
N VAL A 113 -22.64 23.47 9.96
CA VAL A 113 -23.33 22.55 10.88
C VAL A 113 -24.84 22.62 10.67
N LEU A 114 -25.47 21.46 10.51
CA LEU A 114 -26.92 21.31 10.39
C LEU A 114 -27.56 20.84 11.69
N ASP A 115 -26.89 19.92 12.39
CA ASP A 115 -27.32 19.33 13.66
C ASP A 115 -26.10 18.86 14.45
N SER A 116 -26.23 18.68 15.77
CA SER A 116 -25.08 18.35 16.63
C SER A 116 -25.49 17.64 17.91
N GLU A 117 -24.65 16.71 18.34
CA GLU A 117 -24.76 16.01 19.63
C GLU A 117 -23.43 16.08 20.38
N LYS A 118 -23.49 16.04 21.71
CA LYS A 118 -22.32 16.18 22.58
C LYS A 118 -22.23 15.04 23.56
N PHE A 119 -21.01 14.62 23.84
CA PHE A 119 -20.71 13.68 24.93
C PHE A 119 -19.41 14.06 25.61
N SER A 120 -19.22 13.54 26.82
CA SER A 120 -18.01 13.81 27.61
C SER A 120 -17.19 12.53 27.77
N GLN A 121 -15.89 12.66 27.56
CA GLN A 121 -14.89 11.66 27.90
C GLN A 121 -14.29 12.03 29.26
N ASP A 122 -14.48 11.17 30.26
CA ASP A 122 -14.13 11.50 31.66
C ASP A 122 -12.63 11.49 31.94
N LYS A 123 -11.87 10.65 31.23
CA LYS A 123 -10.42 10.47 31.39
C LYS A 123 -9.76 10.23 30.04
N ASP A 124 -8.47 10.52 29.93
CA ASP A 124 -7.70 10.15 28.75
C ASP A 124 -7.75 8.63 28.53
N ILE A 125 -7.80 8.22 27.27
CA ILE A 125 -7.48 6.86 26.83
C ILE A 125 -6.15 6.95 26.09
N ILE A 126 -5.13 6.25 26.57
CA ILE A 126 -3.78 6.30 26.02
C ILE A 126 -3.49 4.94 25.38
N TYR A 127 -3.44 4.90 24.05
CA TYR A 127 -3.33 3.67 23.28
C TYR A 127 -1.88 3.20 23.19
N ASN A 128 -1.34 2.73 24.31
CA ASN A 128 -0.05 2.07 24.38
C ASN A 128 -0.05 0.90 25.38
N GLU A 129 0.97 0.06 25.30
CA GLU A 129 1.12 -1.14 26.15
C GLU A 129 1.18 -0.84 27.65
N GLU A 130 1.60 0.36 28.04
CA GLU A 130 1.73 0.75 29.45
C GLU A 130 0.40 1.24 30.07
N ASN A 131 -0.59 1.58 29.24
CA ASN A 131 -1.85 2.19 29.67
C ASN A 131 -3.07 1.38 29.22
N ASP A 132 -3.79 1.82 28.19
CA ASP A 132 -5.08 1.25 27.79
C ASP A 132 -4.94 0.20 26.65
N GLY A 133 -3.72 -0.19 26.28
CA GLY A 133 -3.41 -1.17 25.24
C GLY A 133 -3.28 -0.54 23.85
N ALA A 134 -2.87 -1.32 22.85
CA ALA A 134 -2.90 -0.89 21.45
C ALA A 134 -4.34 -0.57 20.98
N ARG A 135 -4.48 0.24 19.92
CA ARG A 135 -5.77 0.37 19.23
C ARG A 135 -6.22 -1.01 18.75
N SER A 136 -7.53 -1.22 18.69
CA SER A 136 -8.09 -2.53 18.36
C SER A 136 -7.69 -3.04 16.97
N SER A 137 -7.35 -2.12 16.07
CA SER A 137 -6.92 -2.40 14.69
C SER A 137 -5.40 -2.57 14.52
N ASP A 138 -4.59 -2.29 15.55
CA ASP A 138 -3.13 -2.40 15.48
C ASP A 138 -2.65 -3.78 15.97
N GLY A 139 -1.69 -4.37 15.27
CA GLY A 139 -0.98 -5.58 15.69
C GLY A 139 -0.05 -5.34 16.89
N THR A 140 0.55 -4.15 16.95
CA THR A 140 1.33 -3.65 18.09
C THR A 140 1.06 -2.16 18.30
N ALA A 141 1.17 -1.68 19.54
CA ALA A 141 0.92 -0.28 19.84
C ALA A 141 1.89 0.66 19.09
N ALA A 142 1.35 1.69 18.45
CA ALA A 142 2.13 2.68 17.73
C ALA A 142 3.06 3.49 18.65
N VAL A 143 4.30 3.71 18.21
CA VAL A 143 5.34 4.51 18.91
C VAL A 143 6.01 5.48 17.94
N ASN A 144 6.71 6.51 18.43
CA ASN A 144 7.39 7.45 17.53
C ASN A 144 8.43 6.73 16.65
N GLN A 145 8.42 7.00 15.35
CA GLN A 145 9.29 6.36 14.36
C GLN A 145 10.01 7.35 13.43
N PHE A 146 9.51 8.58 13.33
CA PHE A 146 9.87 9.58 12.32
C PHE A 146 10.45 10.86 12.93
N ASP A 147 11.06 10.79 14.12
CA ASP A 147 11.74 11.94 14.75
C ASP A 147 12.79 12.59 13.82
N SER A 148 13.43 11.81 12.95
CA SER A 148 14.39 12.32 11.95
C SER A 148 13.74 13.15 10.83
N ALA A 149 12.41 13.08 10.69
CA ALA A 149 11.62 13.81 9.71
C ALA A 149 11.05 15.14 10.22
N ASP A 150 11.17 15.47 11.51
CA ASP A 150 10.74 16.77 12.07
C ASP A 150 11.45 17.95 11.39
N GLY A 151 12.70 17.75 10.98
CA GLY A 151 13.45 18.75 10.23
C GLY A 151 13.84 20.01 11.01
N GLY A 152 13.50 20.12 12.30
CA GLY A 152 13.83 21.25 13.15
C GLY A 152 13.15 22.55 12.72
N VAL A 153 11.99 22.45 12.05
CA VAL A 153 11.19 23.60 11.62
C VAL A 153 10.05 23.85 12.61
N GLU A 154 9.54 25.08 12.63
CA GLU A 154 8.35 25.37 13.42
C GLU A 154 7.10 25.03 12.62
N TYR A 155 6.27 24.15 13.16
CA TYR A 155 4.99 23.76 12.59
C TYR A 155 3.85 24.68 13.06
N LEU A 156 2.81 24.78 12.25
CA LEU A 156 1.62 25.57 12.59
C LEU A 156 0.96 24.99 13.84
N SER A 157 0.74 25.84 14.83
CA SER A 157 0.07 25.46 16.08
C SER A 157 -1.20 26.28 16.26
N ARG A 158 -2.24 25.68 16.82
CA ARG A 158 -3.47 26.40 17.20
C ARG A 158 -3.31 27.25 18.46
N ALA A 159 -2.20 27.10 19.17
CA ALA A 159 -1.95 27.82 20.42
C ALA A 159 -2.11 29.33 20.24
N ASP A 160 -2.77 29.95 21.21
CA ASP A 160 -3.08 31.37 21.27
C ASP A 160 -3.77 31.92 20.00
N GLY A 161 -4.56 31.07 19.32
CA GLY A 161 -5.29 31.43 18.11
C GLY A 161 -4.40 31.52 16.88
N PHE A 162 -3.52 30.54 16.68
CA PHE A 162 -2.50 30.52 15.63
C PHE A 162 -1.50 31.67 15.72
N ALA A 163 -1.01 31.94 16.94
CA ALA A 163 -0.09 33.05 17.19
C ALA A 163 1.22 32.96 16.37
N ASN A 164 1.60 31.77 15.89
CA ASN A 164 2.78 31.56 15.06
C ASN A 164 2.52 31.58 13.54
N TYR A 165 1.29 31.82 13.08
CA TYR A 165 0.91 31.75 11.66
C TYR A 165 1.82 32.59 10.75
N GLU A 166 2.05 33.86 11.09
CA GLU A 166 2.90 34.75 10.26
C GLU A 166 4.34 34.23 10.11
N LYS A 167 4.87 33.56 11.15
CA LYS A 167 6.22 33.01 11.15
C LYS A 167 6.30 31.73 10.31
N VAL A 168 5.39 30.79 10.51
CA VAL A 168 5.42 29.47 9.84
C VAL A 168 4.99 29.52 8.38
N THR A 169 4.26 30.58 7.96
CA THR A 169 3.88 30.80 6.56
C THR A 169 4.82 31.74 5.81
N ALA A 170 5.84 32.28 6.49
CA ALA A 170 6.86 33.10 5.84
C ALA A 170 7.70 32.26 4.86
N ALA A 171 8.23 32.92 3.83
CA ALA A 171 9.19 32.27 2.95
C ALA A 171 10.43 31.83 3.75
N PRO A 172 11.02 30.66 3.45
CA PRO A 172 12.21 30.19 4.15
C PRO A 172 13.41 31.12 3.85
N ASP A 173 14.11 31.51 4.92
CA ASP A 173 15.35 32.30 4.82
C ASP A 173 16.60 31.44 4.56
N ASN A 174 16.48 30.11 4.72
CA ASN A 174 17.53 29.13 4.48
C ASN A 174 17.00 27.97 3.62
N PHE A 175 17.78 27.59 2.61
CA PHE A 175 17.49 26.49 1.69
C PHE A 175 18.51 25.34 1.82
N GLU A 176 19.42 25.42 2.78
CA GLU A 176 20.44 24.41 3.01
C GLU A 176 20.05 23.46 4.15
N MET A 177 20.28 22.16 3.93
CA MET A 177 20.28 21.16 5.00
C MET A 177 21.34 21.51 6.06
N THR A 178 21.03 21.20 7.31
CA THR A 178 21.99 21.29 8.42
C THR A 178 23.15 20.32 8.21
N LYS A 179 24.24 20.51 8.95
CA LYS A 179 25.38 19.59 8.89
C LYS A 179 24.98 18.17 9.30
N GLU A 180 24.16 18.05 10.34
CA GLU A 180 23.65 16.77 10.85
C GLU A 180 22.77 16.07 9.81
N GLN A 181 21.85 16.79 9.17
CA GLN A 181 21.03 16.25 8.08
C GLN A 181 21.88 15.77 6.89
N LYS A 182 22.95 16.50 6.54
CA LYS A 182 23.89 16.09 5.47
C LYS A 182 24.67 14.82 5.85
N GLU A 183 25.05 14.68 7.11
CA GLU A 183 25.75 13.49 7.64
C GLU A 183 24.81 12.27 7.76
N GLY A 184 23.53 12.50 8.07
CA GLY A 184 22.48 11.49 8.17
C GLY A 184 21.80 11.13 6.84
N TYR A 185 22.09 11.82 5.74
CA TYR A 185 21.49 11.53 4.43
C TYR A 185 21.93 10.15 3.91
N LEU A 186 20.96 9.24 3.82
CA LEU A 186 21.18 7.88 3.36
C LEU A 186 21.24 7.84 1.83
N SER A 187 22.35 7.34 1.30
CA SER A 187 22.62 7.19 -0.13
C SER A 187 23.56 6.02 -0.35
N LYS A 188 23.77 5.61 -1.61
CA LYS A 188 24.77 4.57 -1.93
C LYS A 188 26.19 4.93 -1.49
N ALA A 189 26.51 6.21 -1.40
CA ALA A 189 27.84 6.68 -0.97
C ALA A 189 28.03 6.65 0.55
N THR A 190 26.93 6.68 1.32
CA THR A 190 26.92 6.73 2.79
C THR A 190 26.42 5.44 3.43
N TYR A 191 25.89 4.50 2.62
CA TYR A 191 25.44 3.19 3.03
C TYR A 191 26.58 2.36 3.63
N ASP A 192 26.28 1.73 4.76
CA ASP A 192 27.19 0.86 5.50
C ASP A 192 26.40 -0.36 5.99
N ALA A 193 26.61 -1.50 5.33
CA ALA A 193 25.91 -2.75 5.62
C ALA A 193 26.10 -3.21 7.08
N SER A 194 27.23 -2.87 7.72
CA SER A 194 27.51 -3.28 9.10
C SER A 194 26.57 -2.68 10.15
N LYS A 195 25.80 -1.65 9.79
CA LYS A 195 24.75 -1.07 10.65
C LYS A 195 23.46 -1.90 10.70
N TYR A 196 23.31 -2.84 9.77
CA TYR A 196 22.12 -3.64 9.57
C TYR A 196 22.39 -5.13 9.76
N ASP A 197 23.60 -5.56 9.43
CA ASP A 197 24.04 -6.95 9.45
C ASP A 197 24.28 -7.47 10.87
N ALA A 198 23.89 -8.70 11.14
CA ALA A 198 24.22 -9.41 12.37
C ALA A 198 25.66 -9.93 12.32
N GLU A 199 26.42 -9.76 13.41
CA GLU A 199 27.84 -10.16 13.51
C GLU A 199 28.05 -11.67 13.37
N ASP A 200 27.07 -12.49 13.75
CA ASP A 200 27.15 -13.95 13.80
C ASP A 200 26.16 -14.66 12.85
N ALA A 201 25.72 -13.95 11.81
CA ALA A 201 24.82 -14.48 10.79
C ALA A 201 25.36 -15.79 10.18
N LYS A 202 24.45 -16.75 10.00
CA LYS A 202 24.75 -18.06 9.41
C LYS A 202 24.07 -18.15 8.06
N MET A 203 24.79 -18.73 7.10
CA MET A 203 24.25 -18.97 5.77
C MET A 203 22.99 -19.85 5.89
N PRO A 204 21.83 -19.42 5.36
CA PRO A 204 20.63 -20.24 5.37
C PRO A 204 20.78 -21.42 4.39
N THR A 205 19.92 -22.43 4.53
CA THR A 205 19.82 -23.50 3.53
C THR A 205 19.24 -22.94 2.23
N THR A 206 19.82 -23.32 1.10
CA THR A 206 19.33 -22.97 -0.24
C THR A 206 19.44 -24.18 -1.17
N GLY A 207 18.49 -24.35 -2.09
CA GLY A 207 18.51 -25.45 -3.08
C GLY A 207 18.24 -26.84 -2.51
N ALA A 208 17.57 -26.94 -1.36
CA ALA A 208 17.04 -28.21 -0.87
C ALA A 208 15.89 -28.73 -1.75
N ASP A 209 15.57 -30.01 -1.64
CA ASP A 209 14.35 -30.59 -2.24
C ASP A 209 13.48 -31.12 -1.11
N ASN A 210 12.54 -30.28 -0.65
CA ASN A 210 11.59 -30.60 0.40
C ASN A 210 10.22 -31.02 -0.16
N GLY A 211 10.09 -31.12 -1.50
CA GLY A 211 8.88 -31.55 -2.19
C GLY A 211 7.67 -30.62 -2.07
N LEU A 212 7.84 -29.40 -1.56
CA LEU A 212 6.81 -28.39 -1.43
C LEU A 212 6.70 -27.52 -2.68
N LYS A 213 5.50 -26.99 -2.92
CA LYS A 213 5.24 -26.01 -3.97
C LYS A 213 4.56 -24.79 -3.38
N ILE A 214 4.62 -23.66 -4.08
CA ILE A 214 3.95 -22.44 -3.64
C ILE A 214 2.44 -22.63 -3.44
N GLN A 215 1.81 -23.52 -4.21
CA GLN A 215 0.38 -23.85 -4.06
C GLN A 215 0.07 -24.52 -2.71
N ASP A 216 1.04 -25.18 -2.08
CA ASP A 216 0.86 -25.79 -0.77
C ASP A 216 0.81 -24.74 0.35
N MET A 217 1.20 -23.48 0.06
CA MET A 217 1.21 -22.37 1.00
C MET A 217 -0.06 -21.51 0.97
N ALA A 218 -0.92 -21.69 -0.03
CA ALA A 218 -2.12 -20.87 -0.18
C ALA A 218 -3.02 -20.95 1.06
N GLY A 219 -3.33 -19.78 1.65
CA GLY A 219 -4.15 -19.66 2.85
C GLY A 219 -3.47 -20.11 4.16
N LEU A 220 -2.17 -20.42 4.16
CA LEU A 220 -1.41 -20.60 5.40
C LEU A 220 -1.11 -19.23 6.04
N ASP A 221 -0.98 -19.23 7.36
CA ASP A 221 -0.45 -18.07 8.09
C ASP A 221 0.97 -17.76 7.60
N TYR A 222 1.34 -16.47 7.62
CA TYR A 222 2.69 -16.05 7.24
C TYR A 222 3.78 -16.75 8.07
N ASN A 223 3.50 -17.09 9.34
CA ASN A 223 4.45 -17.76 10.23
C ASN A 223 4.31 -19.30 10.25
N ASP A 224 3.59 -19.90 9.30
CA ASP A 224 3.47 -21.36 9.22
C ASP A 224 4.85 -22.03 8.99
N GLU A 225 5.15 -23.09 9.73
CA GLU A 225 6.45 -23.79 9.69
C GLU A 225 6.82 -24.35 8.30
N LYS A 226 5.84 -24.52 7.41
CA LYS A 226 6.10 -24.98 6.04
C LYS A 226 6.81 -23.93 5.20
N TRP A 227 6.69 -22.64 5.51
CA TRP A 227 7.37 -21.59 4.76
C TRP A 227 8.88 -21.77 4.80
N ASP A 228 9.47 -22.09 5.96
CA ASP A 228 10.90 -22.37 6.06
C ASP A 228 11.33 -23.54 5.16
N SER A 229 10.52 -24.60 5.12
CA SER A 229 10.79 -25.76 4.26
C SER A 229 10.66 -25.41 2.77
N LEU A 230 9.74 -24.53 2.39
CA LEU A 230 9.61 -24.06 1.01
C LEU A 230 10.80 -23.17 0.63
N LEU A 231 11.14 -22.20 1.48
CA LEU A 231 12.22 -21.24 1.25
C LEU A 231 13.59 -21.92 1.17
N ASP A 232 13.80 -23.02 1.89
CA ASP A 232 15.01 -23.85 1.78
C ASP A 232 15.22 -24.42 0.36
N GLN A 233 14.15 -24.53 -0.44
CA GLN A 233 14.24 -25.00 -1.83
C GLN A 233 14.74 -23.94 -2.79
N LEU A 234 14.56 -22.66 -2.46
CA LEU A 234 15.00 -21.56 -3.32
C LEU A 234 16.53 -21.58 -3.48
N THR A 235 16.98 -21.39 -4.70
CA THR A 235 18.38 -21.14 -5.00
C THR A 235 18.72 -19.66 -4.76
N LEU A 236 20.00 -19.37 -4.51
CA LEU A 236 20.46 -17.98 -4.43
C LEU A 236 20.14 -17.20 -5.70
N ASP A 237 20.33 -17.81 -6.87
CA ASP A 237 20.05 -17.18 -8.17
C ASP A 237 18.57 -16.82 -8.34
N GLU A 238 17.65 -17.70 -7.90
CA GLU A 238 16.20 -17.40 -7.91
C GLU A 238 15.86 -16.23 -6.99
N MET A 239 16.42 -16.17 -5.78
CA MET A 239 16.17 -15.06 -4.85
C MET A 239 16.75 -13.74 -5.36
N LEU A 240 17.96 -13.76 -5.93
CA LEU A 240 18.58 -12.59 -6.55
C LEU A 240 17.75 -12.06 -7.71
N THR A 241 17.35 -12.96 -8.62
CA THR A 241 16.54 -12.61 -9.79
C THR A 241 15.19 -12.02 -9.36
N MET A 242 14.53 -12.64 -8.37
CA MET A 242 13.26 -12.14 -7.82
C MET A 242 13.38 -10.71 -7.27
N VAL A 243 14.44 -10.41 -6.54
CA VAL A 243 14.64 -9.08 -5.94
C VAL A 243 15.06 -8.04 -6.97
N GLN A 244 15.87 -8.40 -7.96
CA GLN A 244 16.54 -7.44 -8.86
C GLN A 244 15.78 -7.21 -10.17
N ASP A 245 14.88 -8.10 -10.56
CA ASP A 245 14.10 -8.04 -11.81
C ASP A 245 12.59 -7.97 -11.52
N GLY A 246 12.14 -6.89 -10.89
CA GLY A 246 10.72 -6.63 -10.60
C GLY A 246 9.98 -5.81 -11.63
N GLY A 247 10.51 -5.78 -12.84
CA GLY A 247 10.06 -4.87 -13.88
C GLY A 247 8.72 -5.25 -14.50
N PHE A 248 7.59 -4.80 -13.93
CA PHE A 248 6.23 -5.16 -14.40
C PHE A 248 5.90 -6.65 -14.25
N HIS A 249 6.63 -7.36 -13.37
CA HIS A 249 6.40 -8.79 -13.13
C HIS A 249 7.00 -9.23 -11.80
N LEU A 250 6.57 -10.39 -11.31
CA LEU A 250 7.32 -11.21 -10.35
C LEU A 250 7.89 -12.40 -11.11
N THR A 251 9.20 -12.63 -11.01
CA THR A 251 9.88 -13.69 -11.76
C THR A 251 9.44 -15.08 -11.30
N ALA A 252 9.44 -16.04 -12.23
CA ALA A 252 9.21 -17.45 -11.87
C ALA A 252 10.31 -17.99 -10.94
N SER A 253 9.95 -18.96 -10.10
CA SER A 253 10.90 -19.75 -9.29
C SER A 253 10.58 -21.22 -9.47
N GLU A 254 11.43 -21.92 -10.23
CA GLU A 254 11.20 -23.31 -10.63
C GLU A 254 11.26 -24.26 -9.43
N SER A 255 12.18 -24.01 -8.48
CA SER A 255 12.39 -24.85 -7.30
C SER A 255 11.17 -24.99 -6.40
N VAL A 256 10.27 -24.01 -6.44
CA VAL A 256 9.03 -23.97 -5.64
C VAL A 256 7.78 -23.94 -6.53
N ASN A 257 7.92 -24.10 -7.84
CA ASN A 257 6.81 -24.06 -8.80
C ASN A 257 6.00 -22.74 -8.73
N ASN A 258 6.68 -21.61 -8.49
CA ASN A 258 6.07 -20.28 -8.54
C ASN A 258 6.03 -19.78 -9.98
N PRO A 259 4.85 -19.50 -10.56
CA PRO A 259 4.75 -18.96 -11.91
C PRO A 259 5.25 -17.51 -11.98
N GLU A 260 5.71 -17.10 -13.15
CA GLU A 260 5.90 -15.68 -13.43
C GLU A 260 4.53 -14.99 -13.41
N SER A 261 4.47 -13.81 -12.80
CA SER A 261 3.25 -13.00 -12.71
C SER A 261 3.44 -11.68 -13.44
N THR A 262 2.38 -11.12 -14.01
CA THR A 262 2.44 -9.82 -14.69
C THR A 262 1.84 -8.72 -13.82
N ALA A 263 2.49 -7.57 -13.75
CA ALA A 263 1.97 -6.36 -13.11
C ALA A 263 1.84 -5.21 -14.13
N CYS A 264 0.85 -4.34 -13.97
CA CYS A 264 0.59 -3.26 -14.91
C CYS A 264 0.18 -1.95 -14.22
N ASP A 265 0.55 -0.84 -14.86
CA ASP A 265 -0.11 0.44 -14.62
C ASP A 265 -1.57 0.39 -15.11
N GLY A 266 -2.46 1.30 -14.73
CA GLY A 266 -2.27 2.37 -13.77
C GLY A 266 -3.55 2.66 -12.98
N PRO A 267 -3.51 3.67 -12.09
CA PRO A 267 -4.60 3.95 -11.16
C PRO A 267 -5.93 4.35 -11.78
N ALA A 268 -6.01 4.60 -13.11
CA ALA A 268 -7.23 4.95 -13.83
C ALA A 268 -7.57 3.95 -14.97
N GLY A 269 -6.97 2.77 -14.96
CA GLY A 269 -7.22 1.72 -15.96
C GLY A 269 -5.98 0.88 -16.22
N ILE A 270 -6.16 -0.40 -16.51
CA ILE A 270 -5.05 -1.33 -16.75
C ILE A 270 -4.47 -1.10 -18.14
N SER A 271 -3.14 -0.95 -18.23
CA SER A 271 -2.41 -0.76 -19.47
C SER A 271 -0.97 -1.20 -19.31
N SER A 272 -0.39 -1.77 -20.37
CA SER A 272 1.03 -2.07 -20.43
C SER A 272 1.73 -1.23 -21.49
N ASN A 273 2.87 -0.64 -21.12
CA ASN A 273 3.75 0.05 -22.06
C ASN A 273 4.55 -0.92 -22.94
N PHE A 274 4.59 -2.21 -22.57
CA PHE A 274 5.43 -3.23 -23.22
C PHE A 274 4.61 -4.29 -23.95
N ASN A 275 3.35 -4.47 -23.57
CA ASN A 275 2.44 -5.41 -24.22
C ASN A 275 1.12 -4.74 -24.62
N SER A 276 0.98 -4.40 -25.90
CA SER A 276 -0.23 -3.76 -26.43
C SER A 276 -1.50 -4.63 -26.37
N SER A 277 -1.39 -5.94 -26.09
CA SER A 277 -2.57 -6.78 -25.85
C SER A 277 -3.18 -6.58 -24.46
N ILE A 278 -2.43 -5.98 -23.53
CA ILE A 278 -2.92 -5.62 -22.20
C ILE A 278 -3.40 -4.16 -22.26
N SER A 279 -4.69 -4.01 -22.54
CA SER A 279 -5.38 -2.73 -22.61
C SER A 279 -6.77 -2.88 -22.01
N GLY A 280 -6.93 -2.35 -20.80
CA GLY A 280 -8.17 -2.34 -20.07
C GLY A 280 -9.02 -1.09 -20.32
N THR A 281 -10.05 -0.97 -19.50
CA THR A 281 -11.03 0.10 -19.53
C THR A 281 -10.44 1.33 -18.84
N ALA A 282 -10.61 2.51 -19.45
CA ALA A 282 -10.30 3.77 -18.79
C ALA A 282 -11.41 4.12 -17.79
N PHE A 283 -11.08 4.13 -16.51
CA PHE A 283 -11.96 4.52 -15.41
C PHE A 283 -11.81 6.01 -15.08
N PRO A 284 -12.82 6.62 -14.44
CA PRO A 284 -12.61 7.89 -13.74
C PRO A 284 -11.43 7.77 -12.76
N PRO A 285 -10.56 8.78 -12.66
CA PRO A 285 -9.42 8.71 -11.76
C PRO A 285 -9.87 8.90 -10.30
N ALA A 286 -8.99 8.56 -9.35
CA ALA A 286 -9.29 8.48 -7.91
C ALA A 286 -9.98 9.75 -7.36
N VAL A 287 -9.58 10.95 -7.79
CA VAL A 287 -10.22 12.20 -7.34
C VAL A 287 -11.72 12.27 -7.70
N LEU A 288 -12.12 11.70 -8.83
CA LEU A 288 -13.54 11.62 -9.20
C LEU A 288 -14.27 10.56 -8.39
N ILE A 289 -13.59 9.46 -8.03
CA ILE A 289 -14.14 8.42 -7.16
C ILE A 289 -14.37 8.97 -5.75
N ALA A 290 -13.40 9.68 -5.19
CA ALA A 290 -13.53 10.39 -3.92
C ALA A 290 -14.68 11.42 -3.96
N ALA A 291 -14.78 12.20 -5.04
CA ALA A 291 -15.87 13.17 -5.24
C ALA A 291 -17.27 12.52 -5.33
N THR A 292 -17.37 11.19 -5.48
CA THR A 292 -18.65 10.49 -5.37
C THR A 292 -19.13 10.35 -3.92
N TRP A 293 -18.25 10.44 -2.92
CA TRP A 293 -18.57 10.18 -1.51
C TRP A 293 -19.35 8.87 -1.35
N ASN A 294 -18.97 7.83 -2.09
CA ASN A 294 -19.72 6.57 -2.15
C ASN A 294 -18.77 5.38 -2.08
N LYS A 295 -18.70 4.77 -0.88
CA LYS A 295 -17.86 3.63 -0.56
C LYS A 295 -18.16 2.42 -1.45
N GLU A 296 -19.45 2.15 -1.68
CA GLU A 296 -19.90 1.06 -2.55
C GLU A 296 -19.46 1.26 -4.01
N LEU A 297 -19.49 2.49 -4.54
CA LEU A 297 -18.98 2.76 -5.90
C LEU A 297 -17.46 2.59 -5.98
N ALA A 298 -16.72 2.96 -4.93
CA ALA A 298 -15.28 2.69 -4.86
C ALA A 298 -15.01 1.18 -4.87
N TYR A 299 -15.74 0.40 -4.06
CA TYR A 299 -15.68 -1.06 -4.05
C TYR A 299 -16.02 -1.67 -5.42
N GLN A 300 -17.12 -1.24 -6.05
CA GLN A 300 -17.53 -1.72 -7.36
C GLN A 300 -16.50 -1.44 -8.44
N ARG A 301 -15.84 -0.27 -8.38
CA ARG A 301 -14.74 0.06 -9.28
C ARG A 301 -13.57 -0.91 -9.07
N GLY A 302 -13.13 -1.10 -7.83
CA GLY A 302 -12.07 -2.05 -7.49
C GLY A 302 -12.38 -3.46 -7.98
N ALA A 303 -13.59 -3.95 -7.72
CA ALA A 303 -14.05 -5.26 -8.17
C ALA A 303 -14.07 -5.38 -9.71
N GLN A 304 -14.40 -4.31 -10.42
CA GLN A 304 -14.35 -4.29 -11.88
C GLN A 304 -12.91 -4.30 -12.41
N VAL A 305 -12.00 -3.54 -11.79
CA VAL A 305 -10.56 -3.60 -12.09
C VAL A 305 -10.04 -5.01 -11.85
N GLY A 306 -10.39 -5.65 -10.73
CA GLY A 306 -9.97 -7.01 -10.41
C GLY A 306 -10.42 -8.05 -11.43
N LYS A 307 -11.67 -7.96 -11.90
CA LYS A 307 -12.18 -8.82 -12.99
C LYS A 307 -11.41 -8.60 -14.29
N GLU A 308 -11.15 -7.35 -14.64
CA GLU A 308 -10.40 -7.02 -15.85
C GLU A 308 -8.95 -7.52 -15.78
N CYS A 309 -8.29 -7.40 -14.63
CA CYS A 309 -6.97 -8.00 -14.40
C CYS A 309 -6.99 -9.52 -14.64
N ASN A 310 -7.98 -10.24 -14.11
CA ASN A 310 -8.13 -11.68 -14.33
C ASN A 310 -8.32 -12.03 -15.82
N GLU A 311 -9.12 -11.27 -16.57
CA GLU A 311 -9.33 -11.47 -18.01
C GLU A 311 -8.07 -11.17 -18.84
N LEU A 312 -7.25 -10.21 -18.39
CA LEU A 312 -6.00 -9.81 -19.03
C LEU A 312 -4.78 -10.62 -18.55
N GLN A 313 -4.98 -11.60 -17.66
CA GLN A 313 -3.91 -12.38 -17.02
C GLN A 313 -2.88 -11.52 -16.28
N VAL A 314 -3.36 -10.45 -15.64
CA VAL A 314 -2.59 -9.55 -14.79
C VAL A 314 -2.79 -9.93 -13.33
N THR A 315 -1.69 -10.13 -12.62
CA THR A 315 -1.68 -10.42 -11.18
C THR A 315 -1.49 -9.18 -10.34
N GLY A 316 -0.63 -8.26 -10.81
CA GLY A 316 -0.29 -7.03 -10.13
C GLY A 316 -0.96 -5.81 -10.72
N TRP A 317 -1.58 -4.98 -9.88
CA TRP A 317 -2.05 -3.67 -10.29
C TRP A 317 -1.22 -2.60 -9.60
N TYR A 318 -0.52 -1.75 -10.35
CA TYR A 318 0.19 -0.58 -9.83
C TYR A 318 -0.79 0.55 -9.49
N GLY A 319 -1.62 0.28 -8.50
CA GLY A 319 -2.66 1.16 -7.97
C GLY A 319 -3.51 0.45 -6.89
N PRO A 320 -4.49 1.15 -6.33
CA PRO A 320 -4.74 2.57 -6.53
C PRO A 320 -3.64 3.47 -5.95
N ALA A 321 -3.61 4.72 -6.40
CA ALA A 321 -2.69 5.72 -5.89
C ALA A 321 -3.42 6.62 -4.87
N MET A 322 -2.77 6.96 -3.75
CA MET A 322 -3.46 7.49 -2.56
C MET A 322 -2.65 8.48 -1.71
N ASN A 323 -1.68 9.16 -2.32
CA ASN A 323 -0.98 10.27 -1.66
C ASN A 323 -1.95 11.43 -1.32
N THR A 324 -1.56 12.30 -0.39
CA THR A 324 -2.46 13.36 0.09
C THR A 324 -2.43 14.55 -0.87
N HIS A 325 -3.57 15.19 -1.12
CA HIS A 325 -3.60 16.48 -1.81
C HIS A 325 -3.07 17.63 -0.93
N ARG A 326 -1.78 17.56 -0.53
CA ARG A 326 -1.13 18.55 0.34
C ARG A 326 -1.14 19.96 -0.28
N SER A 327 -1.06 20.03 -1.61
CA SER A 327 -1.06 21.28 -2.37
C SER A 327 -1.85 21.10 -3.65
N ALA A 328 -2.66 22.10 -4.01
CA ALA A 328 -3.41 22.13 -5.27
C ALA A 328 -2.51 22.11 -6.52
N PHE A 329 -1.20 22.37 -6.37
CA PHE A 329 -0.25 22.43 -7.48
C PHE A 329 0.51 21.12 -7.73
N ALA A 330 0.27 20.08 -6.93
CA ALA A 330 0.88 18.78 -7.13
C ALA A 330 0.34 18.14 -8.42
N GLY A 331 1.25 17.78 -9.33
CA GLY A 331 0.89 17.34 -10.69
C GLY A 331 0.12 16.02 -10.77
N ARG A 332 0.16 15.22 -9.70
CA ARG A 332 -0.50 13.90 -9.61
C ARG A 332 -1.74 13.87 -8.72
N ASN A 333 -2.24 15.02 -8.26
CA ASN A 333 -3.53 15.06 -7.53
C ASN A 333 -4.68 14.41 -8.32
N PHE A 334 -4.62 14.38 -9.66
CA PHE A 334 -5.69 13.74 -10.42
C PHE A 334 -5.84 12.25 -10.08
N GLU A 335 -4.75 11.54 -9.75
CA GLU A 335 -4.76 10.10 -9.47
C GLU A 335 -4.81 9.74 -7.99
N TYR A 336 -4.89 10.73 -7.08
CA TYR A 336 -5.10 10.50 -5.66
C TYR A 336 -6.52 10.88 -5.22
N TYR A 337 -6.91 10.49 -3.99
CA TYR A 337 -8.29 10.61 -3.54
C TYR A 337 -8.64 12.03 -3.03
N SER A 338 -7.97 12.51 -1.99
CA SER A 338 -8.41 13.70 -1.26
C SER A 338 -7.28 14.39 -0.48
N GLU A 339 -7.54 15.63 -0.03
CA GLU A 339 -6.79 16.28 1.03
C GLU A 339 -7.19 15.76 2.42
N ASP A 340 -8.41 15.26 2.54
CA ASP A 340 -8.97 14.68 3.76
C ASP A 340 -8.63 13.20 3.86
N SER A 341 -8.01 12.82 4.99
CA SER A 341 -7.52 11.47 5.22
C SER A 341 -8.64 10.45 5.40
N THR A 342 -9.82 10.84 5.90
CA THR A 342 -10.98 9.97 6.09
C THR A 342 -11.64 9.62 4.75
N ILE A 343 -11.79 10.59 3.83
CA ILE A 343 -12.25 10.31 2.45
C ILE A 343 -11.28 9.36 1.76
N ALA A 344 -9.97 9.63 1.86
CA ALA A 344 -8.95 8.79 1.24
C ALA A 344 -8.91 7.38 1.85
N TYR A 345 -9.08 7.26 3.17
CA TYR A 345 -9.20 5.99 3.90
C TYR A 345 -10.33 5.15 3.33
N PHE A 346 -11.56 5.67 3.33
CA PHE A 346 -12.72 4.89 2.92
C PHE A 346 -12.73 4.59 1.42
N ALA A 347 -12.35 5.55 0.57
CA ALA A 347 -12.29 5.32 -0.87
C ALA A 347 -11.20 4.30 -1.24
N GLY A 348 -9.99 4.46 -0.69
CA GLY A 348 -8.85 3.56 -0.91
C GLY A 348 -9.11 2.16 -0.39
N ALA A 349 -9.56 2.02 0.86
CA ALA A 349 -9.89 0.74 1.47
C ALA A 349 -10.90 -0.07 0.65
N ASN A 350 -12.02 0.57 0.27
CA ASN A 350 -13.08 -0.12 -0.48
C ASN A 350 -12.62 -0.52 -1.89
N GLU A 351 -11.88 0.36 -2.57
CA GLU A 351 -11.36 0.05 -3.91
C GLU A 351 -10.32 -1.09 -3.88
N VAL A 352 -9.40 -1.05 -2.92
CA VAL A 352 -8.42 -2.13 -2.72
C VAL A 352 -9.13 -3.43 -2.36
N LYS A 353 -10.14 -3.40 -1.48
CA LYS A 353 -10.93 -4.58 -1.12
C LYS A 353 -11.57 -5.23 -2.33
N GLY A 354 -12.25 -4.44 -3.17
CA GLY A 354 -12.90 -4.96 -4.36
C GLY A 354 -11.94 -5.66 -5.32
N ALA A 355 -10.73 -5.10 -5.52
CA ALA A 355 -9.71 -5.69 -6.39
C ALA A 355 -9.04 -6.93 -5.75
N THR A 356 -8.68 -6.84 -4.47
CA THR A 356 -8.03 -7.92 -3.72
C THR A 356 -8.95 -9.15 -3.59
N GLU A 357 -10.26 -8.98 -3.41
CA GLU A 357 -11.22 -10.10 -3.40
C GLU A 357 -11.30 -10.83 -4.76
N GLN A 358 -10.77 -10.26 -5.84
CA GLN A 358 -10.59 -10.93 -7.13
C GLN A 358 -9.20 -11.59 -7.28
N GLY A 359 -8.37 -11.57 -6.23
CA GLY A 359 -7.01 -12.11 -6.17
C GLY A 359 -5.93 -11.18 -6.71
N VAL A 360 -6.21 -9.90 -6.95
CA VAL A 360 -5.20 -8.97 -7.49
C VAL A 360 -4.28 -8.46 -6.39
N MET A 361 -2.97 -8.49 -6.64
CA MET A 361 -1.98 -7.79 -5.82
C MET A 361 -2.05 -6.28 -6.12
N CYS A 362 -2.75 -5.54 -5.27
CA CYS A 362 -2.83 -4.09 -5.37
C CYS A 362 -1.56 -3.44 -4.82
N TYR A 363 -0.66 -2.95 -5.67
CA TYR A 363 0.51 -2.21 -5.22
C TYR A 363 0.10 -0.77 -4.90
N ILE A 364 -0.46 -0.57 -3.70
CA ILE A 364 -0.91 0.74 -3.22
C ILE A 364 0.27 1.72 -3.19
N LYS A 365 0.05 2.94 -3.72
CA LYS A 365 1.18 3.84 -4.03
C LYS A 365 0.92 5.33 -3.81
N HIS A 366 1.93 6.15 -3.58
CA HIS A 366 3.35 5.81 -3.36
C HIS A 366 3.61 5.96 -1.87
N PHE A 367 4.04 4.88 -1.23
CA PHE A 367 4.21 4.79 0.21
C PHE A 367 5.58 5.35 0.63
N ALA A 368 5.68 6.55 1.20
CA ALA A 368 4.64 7.53 1.51
C ALA A 368 5.13 8.97 1.26
N LEU A 369 4.25 9.97 1.49
CA LEU A 369 4.57 11.41 1.41
C LEU A 369 5.10 11.92 0.04
N ASN A 370 4.69 11.28 -1.05
CA ASN A 370 5.06 11.68 -2.41
C ASN A 370 4.09 12.72 -2.99
N ASP A 371 3.89 13.82 -2.27
CA ASP A 371 2.85 14.82 -2.59
C ASP A 371 3.37 15.96 -3.47
N GLN A 372 4.61 15.86 -3.97
CA GLN A 372 5.24 16.86 -4.84
C GLN A 372 6.04 16.21 -5.97
N GLU A 373 5.76 16.63 -7.20
CA GLU A 373 6.42 16.10 -8.40
C GLU A 373 7.82 16.67 -8.63
N THR A 374 8.00 17.96 -8.31
CA THR A 374 9.28 18.63 -8.48
C THR A 374 10.34 17.98 -7.61
N ASN A 375 11.43 17.52 -8.24
CA ASN A 375 12.58 16.86 -7.63
C ASN A 375 12.31 15.50 -6.97
N ARG A 376 11.17 14.86 -7.24
CA ARG A 376 10.85 13.55 -6.63
C ARG A 376 11.94 12.49 -6.84
N THR A 377 12.56 12.43 -8.03
CA THR A 377 13.69 11.52 -8.35
C THR A 377 15.07 12.15 -8.13
N ALA A 378 15.14 13.38 -7.62
CA ALA A 378 16.38 14.13 -7.43
C ALA A 378 16.78 14.25 -5.95
N GLY A 379 16.37 13.29 -5.12
CA GLY A 379 16.75 13.20 -3.70
C GLY A 379 16.03 14.19 -2.78
N ILE A 380 14.77 14.54 -3.08
CA ILE A 380 13.99 15.41 -2.20
C ILE A 380 13.80 14.78 -0.80
N CYS A 381 14.04 15.58 0.23
CA CYS A 381 13.76 15.25 1.63
C CYS A 381 12.43 15.87 2.05
N THR A 382 11.46 15.04 2.43
CA THR A 382 10.15 15.50 2.92
C THR A 382 10.16 15.50 4.45
N TYR A 383 9.87 16.64 5.05
CA TYR A 383 9.83 16.83 6.50
C TYR A 383 8.38 17.00 7.00
N SER A 384 8.05 16.37 8.12
CA SER A 384 6.74 16.37 8.75
C SER A 384 6.88 15.89 10.20
N THR A 385 5.92 16.27 11.05
CA THR A 385 5.77 15.70 12.39
C THR A 385 5.28 14.25 12.31
N GLU A 386 5.59 13.44 13.32
CA GLU A 386 5.09 12.08 13.50
C GLU A 386 3.56 12.08 13.48
N GLN A 387 2.97 13.05 14.19
CA GLN A 387 1.53 13.22 14.25
C GLN A 387 0.91 13.35 12.84
N ALA A 388 1.42 14.26 12.02
CA ALA A 388 0.88 14.48 10.68
C ALA A 388 1.15 13.29 9.76
N ILE A 389 2.32 12.63 9.86
CA ILE A 389 2.62 11.40 9.13
C ILE A 389 1.53 10.37 9.39
N ARG A 390 1.23 10.09 10.65
CA ARG A 390 0.25 9.07 11.08
C ARG A 390 -1.20 9.45 10.77
N GLU A 391 -1.63 10.65 11.12
CA GLU A 391 -3.03 11.06 11.02
C GLU A 391 -3.47 11.45 9.59
N ILE A 392 -2.52 11.86 8.75
CA ILE A 392 -2.82 12.40 7.41
C ILE A 392 -2.23 11.50 6.32
N TYR A 393 -0.91 11.41 6.23
CA TYR A 393 -0.23 10.88 5.06
C TYR A 393 -0.26 9.35 4.96
N LEU A 394 -0.34 8.67 6.11
CA LEU A 394 -0.39 7.23 6.20
C LEU A 394 -1.81 6.66 6.25
N LYS A 395 -2.81 7.49 6.59
CA LYS A 395 -4.16 7.03 6.88
C LYS A 395 -4.82 6.28 5.70
N ALA A 396 -4.66 6.77 4.47
CA ALA A 396 -5.19 6.07 3.30
C ALA A 396 -4.57 4.66 3.11
N PHE A 397 -3.27 4.54 3.38
CA PHE A 397 -2.55 3.28 3.31
C PHE A 397 -2.94 2.35 4.46
N GLU A 398 -3.13 2.87 5.68
CA GLU A 398 -3.64 2.13 6.83
C GLU A 398 -4.96 1.43 6.48
N GLY A 399 -5.92 2.17 5.90
CA GLY A 399 -7.21 1.61 5.47
C GLY A 399 -7.06 0.59 4.35
N ALA A 400 -6.19 0.84 3.37
CA ALA A 400 -5.94 -0.11 2.29
C ALA A 400 -5.32 -1.43 2.79
N VAL A 401 -4.49 -1.39 3.83
CA VAL A 401 -3.90 -2.58 4.45
C VAL A 401 -4.93 -3.29 5.32
N LYS A 402 -5.47 -2.60 6.34
CA LYS A 402 -6.30 -3.21 7.39
C LYS A 402 -7.69 -3.61 6.91
N GLU A 403 -8.33 -2.76 6.11
CA GLU A 403 -9.69 -2.99 5.62
C GLU A 403 -9.71 -3.51 4.17
N GLY A 404 -8.77 -3.03 3.36
CA GLY A 404 -8.64 -3.40 1.95
C GLY A 404 -7.99 -4.76 1.71
N GLY A 405 -7.17 -5.24 2.66
CA GLY A 405 -6.45 -6.50 2.54
C GLY A 405 -5.33 -6.47 1.50
N SER A 406 -4.75 -5.30 1.21
CA SER A 406 -3.69 -5.19 0.18
C SER A 406 -2.60 -6.24 0.36
N LEU A 407 -2.21 -6.91 -0.74
CA LEU A 407 -1.11 -7.88 -0.76
C LEU A 407 0.21 -7.27 -1.22
N ALA A 408 0.22 -5.99 -1.60
CA ALA A 408 1.40 -5.32 -2.09
C ALA A 408 1.43 -3.82 -1.79
N VAL A 409 2.62 -3.22 -1.80
CA VAL A 409 2.87 -1.79 -1.61
C VAL A 409 3.98 -1.35 -2.57
N MET A 410 3.86 -0.16 -3.14
CA MET A 410 4.95 0.49 -3.89
C MET A 410 5.46 1.69 -3.10
N SER A 411 6.75 1.67 -2.75
CA SER A 411 7.41 2.76 -2.04
C SER A 411 7.49 4.02 -2.89
N SER A 412 7.77 5.16 -2.27
CA SER A 412 7.94 6.43 -2.98
C SER A 412 9.39 6.72 -3.39
N PHE A 413 9.55 7.72 -4.25
CA PHE A 413 10.86 8.25 -4.63
C PHE A 413 11.50 9.16 -3.57
N ASN A 414 10.69 9.88 -2.79
CA ASN A 414 11.19 10.85 -1.83
C ASN A 414 11.82 10.19 -0.59
N SER A 415 12.60 10.98 0.14
CA SER A 415 12.99 10.64 1.51
C SER A 415 11.95 11.15 2.50
N ILE A 416 11.80 10.44 3.61
CA ILE A 416 11.10 10.90 4.82
C ILE A 416 12.19 11.29 5.80
N GLY A 417 12.30 12.58 6.09
CA GLY A 417 13.54 13.15 6.63
C GLY A 417 14.70 12.90 5.66
N THR A 418 15.76 12.27 6.16
CA THR A 418 17.00 12.02 5.41
C THR A 418 17.13 10.59 4.90
N GLU A 419 16.09 9.77 5.04
CA GLU A 419 16.07 8.37 4.63
C GLU A 419 15.05 8.14 3.52
N TRP A 420 15.48 7.50 2.42
CA TRP A 420 14.60 7.14 1.32
C TRP A 420 13.48 6.20 1.78
N ALA A 421 12.25 6.46 1.37
CA ALA A 421 11.07 5.68 1.79
C ALA A 421 11.21 4.17 1.51
N GLY A 422 11.84 3.79 0.40
CA GLY A 422 12.08 2.37 0.05
C GLY A 422 13.19 1.68 0.84
N ALA A 423 13.85 2.39 1.76
CA ALA A 423 14.83 1.84 2.71
C ALA A 423 14.59 2.31 4.15
N ASN A 424 13.40 2.86 4.44
CA ASN A 424 13.06 3.39 5.76
C ASN A 424 12.42 2.30 6.61
N LYS A 425 13.15 1.79 7.60
CA LYS A 425 12.69 0.69 8.49
C LYS A 425 11.48 1.07 9.32
N ALA A 426 11.45 2.31 9.80
CA ALA A 426 10.32 2.88 10.52
C ALA A 426 9.03 2.73 9.72
N LEU A 427 9.07 3.06 8.43
CA LEU A 427 7.94 2.96 7.51
C LEU A 427 7.59 1.50 7.13
N LEU A 428 8.56 0.75 6.61
CA LEU A 428 8.30 -0.53 5.92
C LEU A 428 8.21 -1.74 6.85
N VAL A 429 8.83 -1.66 8.03
CA VAL A 429 8.83 -2.73 9.03
C VAL A 429 7.95 -2.33 10.19
N THR A 430 8.29 -1.27 10.91
CA THR A 430 7.58 -0.95 12.16
C THR A 430 6.13 -0.58 11.90
N VAL A 431 5.86 0.45 11.11
CA VAL A 431 4.47 0.86 10.85
C VAL A 431 3.74 -0.16 9.99
N LEU A 432 4.29 -0.52 8.83
CA LEU A 432 3.58 -1.36 7.87
C LEU A 432 3.37 -2.79 8.39
N ARG A 433 4.39 -3.45 8.95
CA ARG A 433 4.33 -4.89 9.31
C ARG A 433 3.98 -5.11 10.77
N GLU A 434 4.67 -4.43 11.68
CA GLU A 434 4.51 -4.67 13.11
C GLU A 434 3.23 -4.01 13.66
N GLU A 435 2.98 -2.74 13.31
CA GLU A 435 1.80 -2.01 13.77
C GLU A 435 0.55 -2.38 12.97
N TRP A 436 0.62 -2.48 11.64
CA TRP A 436 -0.57 -2.77 10.81
C TRP A 436 -0.76 -4.24 10.43
N GLY A 437 0.23 -5.11 10.67
CA GLY A 437 0.12 -6.54 10.37
C GLY A 437 0.21 -6.90 8.88
N PHE A 438 0.79 -6.03 8.03
CA PHE A 438 0.95 -6.33 6.61
C PHE A 438 1.99 -7.44 6.38
N HIS A 439 1.64 -8.39 5.51
CA HIS A 439 2.57 -9.33 4.90
C HIS A 439 2.30 -9.39 3.39
N GLY A 440 3.36 -9.24 2.60
CA GLY A 440 3.26 -9.15 1.15
C GLY A 440 4.37 -8.33 0.50
N ALA A 441 4.26 -8.14 -0.80
CA ALA A 441 5.32 -7.53 -1.62
C ALA A 441 5.46 -6.03 -1.33
N VAL A 442 6.70 -5.55 -1.15
CA VAL A 442 7.03 -4.12 -1.09
C VAL A 442 8.05 -3.83 -2.18
N ILE A 443 7.61 -3.11 -3.20
CA ILE A 443 8.46 -2.80 -4.35
C ILE A 443 8.91 -1.34 -4.32
N THR A 444 10.01 -1.05 -4.99
CA THR A 444 10.37 0.34 -5.27
C THR A 444 9.37 0.95 -6.25
N ASP A 445 9.26 2.28 -6.28
CA ASP A 445 8.87 2.95 -7.54
C ASP A 445 9.91 2.62 -8.64
N ALA A 446 9.60 2.92 -9.90
CA ALA A 446 10.48 2.60 -11.04
C ALA A 446 11.91 3.11 -10.79
N MET A 447 12.91 2.24 -10.87
CA MET A 447 14.31 2.60 -10.58
C MET A 447 14.87 3.54 -11.66
N ASP A 448 14.57 4.83 -11.52
CA ASP A 448 14.97 5.90 -12.42
C ASP A 448 16.50 6.14 -12.31
N PRO A 449 17.25 6.22 -13.42
CA PRO A 449 18.66 6.55 -13.40
C PRO A 449 19.02 7.85 -12.65
N LEU A 450 18.09 8.79 -12.55
CA LEU A 450 18.28 10.02 -11.76
C LEU A 450 18.25 9.78 -10.25
N ALA A 451 17.55 8.73 -9.81
CA ALA A 451 17.44 8.33 -8.41
C ALA A 451 18.46 7.26 -7.99
N ASP A 452 19.25 6.75 -8.94
CA ASP A 452 20.22 5.66 -8.72
C ASP A 452 21.20 5.94 -7.58
N PHE A 453 21.55 7.20 -7.31
CA PHE A 453 22.53 7.52 -6.26
C PHE A 453 22.03 7.24 -4.83
N TYR A 454 20.71 7.11 -4.62
CA TYR A 454 20.12 6.89 -3.29
C TYR A 454 19.16 5.70 -3.20
N MET A 455 18.51 5.29 -4.30
CA MET A 455 17.69 4.08 -4.34
C MET A 455 18.59 2.82 -4.39
N ASP A 456 19.02 2.35 -3.23
CA ASP A 456 19.89 1.18 -3.07
C ASP A 456 19.10 -0.06 -2.62
N LEU A 457 19.08 -1.10 -3.44
CA LEU A 457 18.41 -2.35 -3.08
C LEU A 457 19.12 -3.08 -1.93
N ASN A 458 20.45 -2.94 -1.77
CA ASN A 458 21.16 -3.59 -0.66
C ASN A 458 20.67 -3.07 0.69
N CYS A 459 20.47 -1.75 0.77
CA CYS A 459 19.88 -1.10 1.93
C CYS A 459 18.37 -1.41 2.03
N GLY A 460 17.64 -1.35 0.92
CA GLY A 460 16.20 -1.60 0.89
C GLY A 460 15.83 -2.96 1.49
N ILE A 461 16.45 -4.05 1.05
CA ILE A 461 16.07 -5.41 1.50
C ILE A 461 16.36 -5.67 2.98
N ARG A 462 17.29 -4.92 3.58
CA ARG A 462 17.57 -4.95 5.02
C ARG A 462 16.55 -4.17 5.85
N ASN A 463 15.73 -3.36 5.20
CA ASN A 463 14.75 -2.47 5.82
C ASN A 463 13.32 -2.74 5.31
N GLY A 464 13.03 -3.96 4.82
CA GLY A 464 11.68 -4.41 4.50
C GLY A 464 11.24 -4.25 3.04
N LEU A 465 12.11 -3.80 2.15
CA LEU A 465 11.86 -3.85 0.70
C LEU A 465 11.96 -5.30 0.21
N THR A 466 11.09 -5.72 -0.71
CA THR A 466 11.09 -7.08 -1.24
C THR A 466 11.60 -7.16 -2.67
N GLN A 467 11.51 -6.08 -3.45
CA GLN A 467 11.90 -6.12 -4.87
C GLN A 467 12.13 -4.71 -5.47
N GLY A 468 13.07 -4.61 -6.41
CA GLY A 468 13.31 -3.43 -7.22
C GLY A 468 12.52 -3.47 -8.52
N LEU A 469 11.77 -2.40 -8.82
CA LEU A 469 11.11 -2.20 -10.13
C LEU A 469 12.17 -1.74 -11.16
N SER A 470 13.06 -2.67 -11.51
CA SER A 470 14.16 -2.50 -12.46
C SER A 470 13.80 -3.09 -13.82
N MET A 471 14.19 -2.42 -14.90
CA MET A 471 13.98 -2.85 -16.29
C MET A 471 15.23 -3.52 -16.89
N THR A 472 16.30 -3.71 -16.11
CA THR A 472 17.64 -4.01 -16.62
C THR A 472 18.04 -5.48 -16.56
N GLY A 473 17.16 -6.38 -16.11
CA GLY A 473 17.46 -7.82 -16.01
C GLY A 473 18.46 -8.18 -14.90
N GLY A 474 18.54 -7.34 -13.87
CA GLY A 474 19.07 -7.71 -12.55
C GLY A 474 20.58 -7.66 -12.29
N ASP A 475 21.46 -7.55 -13.29
CA ASP A 475 22.91 -7.63 -13.03
C ASP A 475 23.46 -6.46 -12.17
N GLY A 476 23.97 -6.78 -10.97
CA GLY A 476 24.81 -5.90 -10.15
C GLY A 476 24.10 -4.91 -9.21
N LEU A 477 22.77 -5.01 -9.04
CA LEU A 477 22.01 -4.17 -8.11
C LEU A 477 22.16 -4.61 -6.64
N ILE A 478 22.32 -5.91 -6.39
CA ILE A 478 22.70 -6.47 -5.10
C ILE A 478 24.18 -6.87 -5.14
N THR A 479 24.90 -6.59 -4.06
CA THR A 479 26.32 -6.89 -3.89
C THR A 479 26.54 -7.79 -2.68
N ASN A 480 27.76 -8.34 -2.51
CA ASN A 480 28.11 -9.21 -1.38
C ASN A 480 27.17 -10.43 -1.24
N THR A 481 26.86 -11.08 -2.35
CA THR A 481 25.92 -12.23 -2.42
C THR A 481 26.45 -13.50 -1.74
N GLU A 482 27.75 -13.53 -1.42
CA GLU A 482 28.39 -14.61 -0.65
C GLU A 482 28.28 -14.39 0.88
N ASP A 483 27.77 -13.24 1.33
CA ASP A 483 27.60 -12.92 2.75
C ASP A 483 26.27 -13.48 3.29
N ALA A 484 26.31 -14.08 4.47
CA ALA A 484 25.13 -14.69 5.10
C ALA A 484 24.00 -13.68 5.35
N ASN A 485 24.30 -12.44 5.72
CA ASN A 485 23.26 -11.42 5.95
C ASN A 485 22.56 -11.03 4.65
N THR A 486 23.30 -10.93 3.55
CA THR A 486 22.71 -10.67 2.24
C THR A 486 21.77 -11.80 1.84
N VAL A 487 22.17 -13.07 2.00
CA VAL A 487 21.31 -14.21 1.65
C VAL A 487 20.08 -14.29 2.56
N LEU A 488 20.21 -13.96 3.86
CA LEU A 488 19.07 -13.88 4.77
C LEU A 488 18.09 -12.77 4.37
N ALA A 489 18.57 -11.58 4.01
CA ALA A 489 17.72 -10.49 3.55
C ALA A 489 17.01 -10.82 2.22
N LEU A 490 17.70 -11.49 1.30
CA LEU A 490 17.09 -12.00 0.05
C LEU A 490 16.02 -13.06 0.33
N ARG A 491 16.27 -13.94 1.31
CA ARG A 491 15.30 -14.97 1.72
C ARG A 491 14.05 -14.37 2.34
N GLU A 492 14.20 -13.35 3.18
CA GLU A 492 13.08 -12.61 3.77
C GLU A 492 12.24 -11.90 2.69
N ALA A 493 12.91 -11.19 1.77
CA ALA A 493 12.26 -10.58 0.61
C ALA A 493 11.52 -11.62 -0.25
N ALA A 494 12.10 -12.79 -0.46
CA ALA A 494 11.46 -13.88 -1.19
C ALA A 494 10.24 -14.43 -0.45
N HIS A 495 10.29 -14.56 0.87
CA HIS A 495 9.15 -15.00 1.67
C HIS A 495 7.95 -14.08 1.48
N GLU A 496 8.16 -12.77 1.58
CA GLU A 496 7.11 -11.77 1.43
C GLU A 496 6.50 -11.74 0.01
N ASN A 497 7.33 -11.81 -1.03
CA ASN A 497 6.86 -11.89 -2.41
C ASN A 497 6.09 -13.19 -2.67
N LEU A 498 6.56 -14.31 -2.15
CA LEU A 498 5.90 -15.61 -2.30
C LEU A 498 4.61 -15.71 -1.48
N TYR A 499 4.55 -15.10 -0.29
CA TYR A 499 3.32 -14.98 0.48
C TYR A 499 2.25 -14.22 -0.31
N ALA A 500 2.60 -13.09 -0.91
CA ALA A 500 1.69 -12.35 -1.77
C ALA A 500 1.27 -13.18 -3.00
N SER A 501 2.22 -13.85 -3.66
CA SER A 501 1.95 -14.72 -4.81
C SER A 501 0.97 -15.85 -4.47
N ALA A 502 1.21 -16.58 -3.37
CA ALA A 502 0.39 -17.71 -2.91
C ALA A 502 -1.05 -17.33 -2.58
N ASN A 503 -1.28 -16.07 -2.19
CA ASN A 503 -2.59 -15.53 -1.84
C ASN A 503 -3.22 -14.69 -2.97
N SER A 504 -2.62 -14.71 -4.17
CA SER A 504 -3.11 -13.97 -5.34
C SER A 504 -3.68 -14.87 -6.44
N ASN A 505 -4.19 -14.25 -7.49
CA ASN A 505 -4.63 -14.91 -8.71
C ASN A 505 -3.46 -15.55 -9.50
N ALA A 506 -2.19 -15.33 -9.12
CA ALA A 506 -1.06 -16.03 -9.71
C ALA A 506 -1.21 -17.54 -9.59
N MET A 507 -1.85 -18.02 -8.52
CA MET A 507 -2.11 -19.45 -8.30
C MET A 507 -3.15 -20.05 -9.28
N ASN A 508 -3.88 -19.21 -10.02
CA ASN A 508 -4.76 -19.66 -11.09
C ASN A 508 -4.01 -19.98 -12.39
N ASN A 509 -2.76 -19.51 -12.54
CA ASN A 509 -1.95 -19.79 -13.72
C ASN A 509 -1.45 -21.24 -13.65
N GLU A 510 -1.65 -22.01 -14.72
CA GLU A 510 -1.09 -23.36 -14.82
C GLU A 510 0.44 -23.28 -14.77
N THR A 511 1.03 -23.92 -13.76
CA THR A 511 2.47 -24.02 -13.63
C THR A 511 3.01 -25.21 -14.44
N GLY A 512 4.04 -24.95 -15.24
CA GLY A 512 4.72 -25.96 -16.03
C GLY A 512 4.06 -26.25 -17.38
N MET A 513 4.74 -27.05 -18.19
CA MET A 513 4.26 -27.39 -19.53
C MET A 513 2.94 -28.17 -19.45
N PRO A 514 1.84 -27.71 -20.09
CA PRO A 514 0.57 -28.41 -20.07
C PRO A 514 0.73 -29.86 -20.56
N ASP A 515 -0.04 -30.78 -20.00
CA ASP A 515 0.10 -32.21 -20.34
C ASP A 515 -0.13 -32.49 -21.83
N TRP A 516 -0.95 -31.68 -22.50
CA TRP A 516 -1.12 -31.75 -23.95
C TRP A 516 0.15 -31.33 -24.71
N VAL A 517 0.90 -30.33 -24.24
CA VAL A 517 2.18 -29.92 -24.82
C VAL A 517 3.23 -31.01 -24.59
N LYS A 518 3.32 -31.58 -23.38
CA LYS A 518 4.21 -32.74 -23.10
C LYS A 518 3.90 -33.92 -24.03
N ALA A 519 2.61 -34.20 -24.26
CA ALA A 519 2.17 -35.23 -25.18
C ALA A 519 2.55 -34.93 -26.64
N PHE A 520 2.45 -33.67 -27.07
CA PHE A 520 2.92 -33.22 -28.39
C PHE A 520 4.43 -33.37 -28.55
N ILE A 521 5.23 -32.93 -27.59
CA ILE A 521 6.69 -33.11 -27.61
C ILE A 521 7.06 -34.59 -27.67
N ALA A 522 6.39 -35.44 -26.87
CA ALA A 522 6.59 -36.88 -26.93
C ALA A 522 6.25 -37.46 -28.31
N ALA A 523 5.17 -37.00 -28.95
CA ALA A 523 4.80 -37.41 -30.30
C ALA A 523 5.84 -36.96 -31.34
N ASP A 524 6.36 -35.74 -31.22
CA ASP A 524 7.41 -35.22 -32.10
C ASP A 524 8.73 -35.99 -31.95
N ILE A 525 9.13 -36.35 -30.72
CA ILE A 525 10.29 -37.20 -30.45
C ILE A 525 10.12 -38.57 -31.11
N ILE A 526 8.93 -39.18 -31.00
CA ILE A 526 8.63 -40.47 -31.65
C ILE A 526 8.70 -40.34 -33.18
N LEU A 527 8.12 -39.28 -33.75
CA LEU A 527 8.13 -39.04 -35.18
C LEU A 527 9.56 -38.85 -35.70
N ALA A 528 10.38 -38.05 -34.99
CA ALA A 528 11.79 -37.86 -35.31
C ALA A 528 12.56 -39.19 -35.27
N ALA A 529 12.33 -40.02 -34.26
CA ALA A 529 12.95 -41.34 -34.16
C ALA A 529 12.56 -42.27 -35.32
N ILE A 530 11.28 -42.25 -35.75
CA ILE A 530 10.80 -43.01 -36.91
C ILE A 530 11.46 -42.53 -38.20
N LEU A 531 11.57 -41.22 -38.41
CA LEU A 531 12.21 -40.63 -39.59
C LEU A 531 13.69 -41.02 -39.67
N ILE A 532 14.41 -40.91 -38.55
CA ILE A 532 15.82 -41.33 -38.44
C ILE A 532 15.97 -42.82 -38.74
N ALA A 533 15.12 -43.67 -38.16
CA ALA A 533 15.15 -45.11 -38.43
C ALA A 533 14.84 -45.42 -39.91
N GLY A 534 13.88 -44.72 -40.51
CA GLY A 534 13.55 -44.83 -41.93
C GLY A 534 14.74 -44.45 -42.82
N GLU A 535 15.42 -43.35 -42.52
CA GLU A 535 16.60 -42.92 -43.26
C GLU A 535 17.75 -43.92 -43.15
N ILE A 536 18.00 -44.47 -41.96
CA ILE A 536 18.98 -45.54 -41.74
C ILE A 536 18.63 -46.77 -42.59
N LEU A 537 17.36 -47.17 -42.65
CA LEU A 537 16.92 -48.31 -43.45
C LEU A 537 17.09 -48.05 -44.96
N VAL A 538 16.76 -46.85 -45.43
CA VAL A 538 16.99 -46.44 -46.83
C VAL A 538 18.48 -46.47 -47.17
N MET A 539 19.33 -45.91 -46.31
CA MET A 539 20.79 -45.95 -46.49
C MET A 539 21.35 -47.37 -46.50
N ARG A 540 20.88 -48.25 -45.61
CA ARG A 540 21.28 -49.67 -45.58
C ARG A 540 20.83 -50.41 -46.84
N ASN A 541 19.60 -50.15 -47.30
CA ASN A 541 19.06 -50.81 -48.48
C ASN A 541 19.73 -50.31 -49.77
N TYR A 542 20.07 -49.02 -49.83
CA TYR A 542 20.89 -48.44 -50.90
C TYR A 542 22.30 -49.05 -50.94
N LYS A 543 22.99 -49.14 -49.78
CA LYS A 543 24.30 -49.80 -49.69
C LYS A 543 24.23 -51.26 -50.13
N ARG A 544 23.24 -52.02 -49.64
CA ARG A 544 23.05 -53.42 -50.07
C ARG A 544 22.86 -53.55 -51.57
N LYS A 545 22.00 -52.73 -52.18
CA LYS A 545 21.77 -52.74 -53.64
C LYS A 545 23.00 -52.29 -54.44
N LYS A 546 23.85 -51.42 -53.86
CA LYS A 546 25.13 -51.03 -54.45
C LYS A 546 26.19 -52.13 -54.35
N ASP A 547 26.18 -52.92 -53.28
CA ASP A 547 27.09 -54.05 -53.11
C ASP A 547 26.66 -55.27 -53.96
N GLU A 548 25.39 -55.36 -54.33
CA GLU A 548 24.82 -56.38 -55.24
C GLU A 548 24.94 -56.03 -56.74
N ALA A 549 25.28 -54.79 -57.09
CA ALA A 549 25.44 -54.28 -58.46
C ALA A 549 26.92 -54.11 -58.83
#